data_AF-A0A5K1DA30-F1
#
_entry.id   AF-A0A5K1DA30-F1
#
_cell.length_a   1.000
_cell.length_b   1.000
_cell.length_c   1.000
_cell.angle_alpha   90.00
_cell.angle_beta   90.00
_cell.angle_gamma   90.00
#
_symmetry.space_group_name_H-M   'P 1'
#
loop_
_entity.id
_entity.type
_entity.pdbx_description
1 polymer ?
#
loop_
_entity_poly.entity_id
_entity_poly.type
_entity_poly.pdbx_seq_one_letter_code
_entity_poly.pdbx_strand_id
1 'polypeptide(L)' 'ASDKCQREKRKTINGDDLLWAMGTLGFEDYIDPLKVYLNMYRE' A
#
# COMPACT_ATOMS: atom_id res chain seq x y z
N ALA A 1 -6.43 5.26 0.77
CA ALA A 1 -5.88 4.31 1.77
C ALA A 1 -6.82 4.16 2.97
N SER A 2 -7.07 5.24 3.73
CA SER A 2 -7.94 5.23 4.93
C SER A 2 -9.34 4.67 4.64
N ASP A 3 -9.97 5.09 3.55
CA ASP A 3 -11.35 4.68 3.20
C ASP A 3 -11.49 3.19 2.88
N LYS A 4 -10.47 2.56 2.29
CA LYS A 4 -10.44 1.12 2.01
C LYS A 4 -10.27 0.32 3.31
N CYS A 5 -9.39 0.78 4.20
CA CYS A 5 -9.11 0.12 5.47
C CYS A 5 -10.33 0.22 6.44
N GLN A 6 -11.00 1.38 6.47
CA GLN A 6 -12.25 1.56 7.24
C GLN A 6 -13.39 0.66 6.74
N ARG A 7 -13.54 0.49 5.42
CA ARG A 7 -14.54 -0.43 4.85
C ARG A 7 -14.26 -1.90 5.19
N GLU A 8 -13.00 -2.30 5.33
CA GLU A 8 -12.60 -3.65 5.72
C GLU A 8 -12.52 -3.86 7.26
N LYS A 9 -12.97 -2.90 8.07
CA LYS A 9 -12.89 -2.92 9.55
C LYS A 9 -11.48 -3.10 10.11
N ARG A 10 -10.43 -2.74 9.35
CA ARG A 10 -9.05 -2.77 9.83
C ARG A 10 -8.67 -1.38 10.38
N LYS A 11 -8.09 -1.34 11.58
CA LYS A 11 -7.64 -0.09 12.24
C LYS A 11 -6.20 0.31 11.86
N THR A 12 -5.45 -0.63 11.26
CA THR A 12 -4.05 -0.47 10.89
C THR A 12 -3.91 -0.59 9.38
N ILE A 13 -3.37 0.45 8.75
CA ILE A 13 -3.01 0.46 7.33
C ILE A 13 -1.75 -0.40 7.16
N ASN A 14 -1.76 -1.36 6.25
CA ASN A 14 -0.60 -2.20 5.93
C ASN A 14 0.11 -1.75 4.63
N GLY A 15 1.21 -2.42 4.29
CA GLY A 15 1.98 -2.12 3.07
C GLY A 15 1.16 -2.28 1.77
N ASP A 16 0.21 -3.20 1.73
CA ASP A 16 -0.63 -3.43 0.54
C ASP A 16 -1.69 -2.33 0.37
N ASP A 17 -2.24 -1.82 1.47
CA ASP A 17 -3.15 -0.68 1.46
C ASP A 17 -2.46 0.61 0.97
N LEU A 18 -1.15 0.76 1.30
CA LEU A 18 -0.30 1.84 0.81
C LEU A 18 -0.08 1.71 -0.71
N LEU A 19 0.36 0.54 -1.18
CA LEU A 19 0.57 0.27 -2.61
C LEU A 19 -0.71 0.48 -3.43
N TRP A 20 -1.85 0.04 -2.91
CA TRP A 20 -3.14 0.25 -3.57
C TRP A 20 -3.53 1.74 -3.65
N ALA A 21 -3.23 2.52 -2.62
CA ALA A 21 -3.48 3.96 -2.64
C ALA A 21 -2.58 4.68 -3.63
N MET A 22 -1.32 4.25 -3.80
CA MET A 22 -0.42 4.81 -4.81
C MET A 22 -0.99 4.64 -6.22
N GLY A 23 -1.52 3.46 -6.55
CA GLY A 23 -2.18 3.24 -7.85
C GLY A 23 -3.44 4.09 -8.02
N THR A 24 -4.28 4.22 -6.98
CA THR A 24 -5.50 5.04 -7.05
C THR A 24 -5.21 6.54 -7.23
N LEU A 25 -4.08 7.00 -6.70
CA LEU A 25 -3.64 8.40 -6.79
C LEU A 25 -2.81 8.70 -8.06
N GLY A 26 -2.57 7.70 -8.92
CA GLY A 26 -1.81 7.87 -10.16
C GLY A 26 -0.29 7.80 -9.99
N PHE A 27 0.22 7.31 -8.85
CA PHE A 27 1.65 7.09 -8.60
C PHE A 27 2.07 5.64 -8.94
N GLU A 28 1.69 5.16 -10.12
CA GLU A 28 1.88 3.76 -10.54
C GLU A 28 3.37 3.40 -10.67
N ASP A 29 4.19 4.31 -11.19
CA ASP A 29 5.65 4.16 -11.34
C ASP A 29 6.38 3.93 -10.00
N TYR A 30 5.74 4.29 -8.88
CA TYR A 30 6.30 4.09 -7.54
C TYR A 30 5.92 2.74 -6.93
N ILE A 31 4.96 1.99 -7.50
CA ILE A 31 4.48 0.73 -6.94
C ILE A 31 5.56 -0.35 -6.96
N ASP A 32 6.24 -0.53 -8.10
CA ASP A 32 7.29 -1.54 -8.26
C ASP A 32 8.49 -1.34 -7.32
N PRO A 33 9.11 -0.15 -7.24
CA PRO A 33 10.20 0.07 -6.29
C PRO A 33 9.74 -0.08 -4.82
N LEU A 34 8.52 0.33 -4.47
CA LEU A 34 8.00 0.12 -3.11
C LEU A 34 7.77 -1.36 -2.79
N LYS A 35 7.31 -2.17 -3.74
CA LYS A 35 7.14 -3.63 -3.54
C LYS A 35 8.47 -4.30 -3.25
N VAL A 36 9.52 -3.98 -4.01
CA VAL A 36 10.87 -4.51 -3.79
C VAL A 36 11.36 -4.13 -2.39
N TYR A 37 11.21 -2.86 -2.01
CA TYR A 37 11.59 -2.39 -0.68
C TYR A 37 10.83 -3.10 0.45
N LEU A 38 9.50 -3.24 0.32
CA LEU A 38 8.66 -3.94 1.30
C LEU A 38 9.04 -5.41 1.45
N ASN A 39 9.47 -6.07 0.36
CA ASN A 39 9.93 -7.44 0.40
C ASN A 39 11.27 -7.56 1.15
N MET A 40 12.22 -6.67 0.86
CA MET A 40 13.52 -6.61 1.56
C MET A 40 13.37 -6.34 3.06
N TYR A 41 12.37 -5.56 3.48
CA TYR A 41 12.12 -5.26 4.90
C TYR A 41 11.45 -6.40 5.67
N ARG A 42 10.88 -7.39 4.97
CA ARG A 42 10.23 -8.57 5.59
C ARG A 42 11.19 -9.75 5.78
N GLU A 43 12.37 -9.70 5.16
CA GLU A 43 13.52 -10.56 5.51
C GLU A 43 14.22 -10.04 6.77
#